data_AF-A0A1X1YHD3-F1
#
_entry.id   AF-A0A1X1YHD3-F1
#
_cell.length_a   1.000
_cell.length_b   1.000
_cell.length_c   1.000
_cell.angle_alpha   90.00
_cell.angle_beta   90.00
_cell.angle_gamma   90.00
#
_symmetry.space_group_name_H-M   'P 1'
#
loop_
_entity.id
_entity.type
_entity.pdbx_description
1 polymer ?
#
loop_
_entity_poly.entity_id
_entity_poly.type
_entity_poly.pdbx_seq_one_letter_code
_entity_poly.pdbx_strand_id
1 'polypeptide(L)'
;MKNAITLRGIELRYVLTHYLHHRDYPATIGELADELESRGFAVVGRASKAISDALRWECRYGRVYRRRRGLYGPASMPRSTEYRIHQRVMTLRARAKEQWDSPEGRADPEPNPP
;
A
#
# COMPACT_ATOMS: atom_id res chain seq x y z
N MET A 1 14.50 4.72 -4.04
CA MET A 1 13.89 4.04 -5.20
C MET A 1 13.50 5.10 -6.23
N LYS A 2 13.99 5.02 -7.47
CA LYS A 2 13.86 6.14 -8.42
C LYS A 2 12.49 6.22 -9.13
N ASN A 3 11.68 5.16 -9.09
CA ASN A 3 10.47 5.03 -9.93
C ASN A 3 9.17 4.63 -9.18
N ALA A 4 9.11 4.82 -7.86
CA ALA A 4 7.92 4.46 -7.09
C ALA A 4 6.78 5.49 -7.24
N ILE A 5 5.55 5.01 -7.39
CA ILE A 5 4.36 5.89 -7.39
C ILE A 5 4.08 6.34 -5.95
N THR A 6 4.03 7.65 -5.73
CA THR A 6 3.70 8.20 -4.42
C THR A 6 2.19 8.22 -4.18
N LEU A 7 1.71 7.37 -3.28
CA LEU A 7 0.31 7.32 -2.86
C LEU A 7 -0.04 8.46 -1.89
N ARG A 8 -1.23 9.04 -2.08
CA ARG A 8 -1.73 10.13 -1.23
C ARG A 8 -3.20 9.95 -0.88
N GLY A 9 -3.59 10.44 0.30
CA GLY A 9 -4.98 10.53 0.73
C GLY A 9 -5.77 9.23 0.54
N ILE A 10 -6.77 9.27 -0.34
CA ILE A 10 -7.68 8.15 -0.59
C ILE A 10 -6.98 6.95 -1.24
N GLU A 11 -5.94 7.16 -2.03
CA GLU A 11 -5.22 6.07 -2.71
C GLU A 11 -4.46 5.21 -1.71
N LEU A 12 -3.73 5.85 -0.79
CA LEU A 12 -3.05 5.16 0.30
C LEU A 12 -4.05 4.36 1.15
N ARG A 13 -5.18 4.98 1.50
CA ARG A 13 -6.25 4.32 2.28
C ARG A 13 -6.79 3.09 1.57
N TYR A 14 -7.06 3.20 0.27
CA TYR A 14 -7.64 2.12 -0.53
C TYR A 14 -6.66 0.98 -0.71
N VAL A 15 -5.40 1.27 -1.02
CA VAL A 15 -4.34 0.27 -1.16
C VAL A 15 -4.15 -0.51 0.14
N LEU A 16 -4.00 0.18 1.28
CA LEU A 16 -3.83 -0.48 2.58
C LEU A 16 -5.06 -1.32 2.97
N THR A 17 -6.26 -0.80 2.74
CA THR A 17 -7.50 -1.53 3.06
C THR A 17 -7.64 -2.77 2.20
N HIS A 18 -7.37 -2.65 0.90
CA HIS A 18 -7.39 -3.77 -0.03
C HIS A 18 -6.40 -4.86 0.42
N TYR A 19 -5.17 -4.49 0.81
CA TYR A 19 -4.19 -5.46 1.31
C TYR A 19 -4.65 -6.16 2.58
N LEU A 20 -5.20 -5.43 3.54
CA LEU A 20 -5.71 -6.04 4.77
C LEU A 20 -6.84 -7.03 4.49
N HIS A 21 -7.68 -6.78 3.49
CA HIS A 21 -8.80 -7.67 3.12
C HIS A 21 -8.37 -8.90 2.32
N HIS A 22 -7.21 -8.88 1.65
CA HIS A 22 -6.72 -9.99 0.82
C HIS A 22 -5.62 -10.81 1.52
N ARG A 23 -5.35 -10.54 2.80
CA ARG A 23 -4.41 -11.29 3.63
C ARG A 23 -5.17 -12.06 4.70
N ASP A 24 -4.65 -13.24 5.05
CA ASP A 24 -5.28 -14.11 6.05
C ASP A 24 -5.07 -13.64 7.50
N TYR A 25 -4.08 -12.77 7.74
CA TYR A 25 -3.69 -12.34 9.08
C TYR A 25 -3.51 -10.81 9.19
N PRO A 26 -3.73 -10.23 10.39
CA PRO A 26 -3.48 -8.81 10.64
C PRO A 26 -2.03 -8.41 10.35
N ALA A 27 -1.83 -7.21 9.81
CA ALA A 27 -0.53 -6.69 9.44
C ALA A 27 -0.08 -5.54 10.36
N THR A 28 1.21 -5.51 10.65
CA THR A 28 1.87 -4.41 11.36
C THR A 28 2.09 -3.22 10.42
N ILE A 29 2.32 -2.04 11.00
CA ILE A 29 2.71 -0.86 10.21
C ILE A 29 3.99 -1.09 9.40
N GLY A 30 4.94 -1.86 9.93
CA GLY A 30 6.18 -2.24 9.23
C GLY A 30 5.88 -3.07 8.00
N GLU A 31 5.18 -4.19 8.18
CA GLU A 31 4.77 -5.06 7.05
C GLU A 31 3.94 -4.33 6.00
N LEU A 32 3.10 -3.37 6.41
CA LEU A 32 2.35 -2.55 5.47
C LEU A 32 3.24 -1.55 4.71
N ALA A 33 4.32 -1.06 5.32
CA ALA A 33 5.30 -0.23 4.62
C ALA A 33 6.12 -1.07 3.63
N ASP A 34 6.58 -2.24 4.05
CA ASP A 34 7.33 -3.18 3.21
C ASP A 34 6.49 -3.65 2.02
N GLU A 35 5.19 -3.90 2.23
CA GLU A 35 4.25 -4.29 1.17
C GLU A 35 3.99 -3.17 0.15
N LEU A 36 4.00 -1.91 0.60
CA LEU A 36 3.92 -0.77 -0.32
C LEU A 36 5.20 -0.68 -1.15
N GLU A 37 6.35 -0.78 -0.50
CA GLU A 37 7.66 -0.68 -1.13
C GLU A 37 7.88 -1.78 -2.18
N SER A 38 7.59 -3.04 -1.82
CA SER A 38 7.76 -4.20 -2.72
C SER A 38 6.89 -4.14 -3.98
N ARG A 39 5.84 -3.32 -3.96
CA ARG A 39 4.91 -3.10 -5.08
C ARG A 39 5.16 -1.81 -5.84
N GLY A 40 6.28 -1.13 -5.57
CA GLY A 40 6.64 0.12 -6.24
C GLY A 40 5.80 1.31 -5.78
N PHE A 41 5.27 1.28 -4.55
CA PHE A 41 4.58 2.43 -3.95
C PHE A 41 5.45 3.13 -2.92
N ALA A 42 5.33 4.46 -2.89
CA ALA A 42 5.89 5.32 -1.87
C ALA A 42 4.78 6.11 -1.18
N VAL A 43 5.10 6.71 -0.04
CA VAL A 43 4.20 7.60 0.71
C VAL A 43 4.90 8.90 1.02
N VAL A 44 4.13 9.98 1.16
CA VAL A 44 4.69 11.29 1.50
C VAL A 44 5.10 11.32 2.96
N GLY A 45 6.36 11.69 3.22
CA GLY A 45 6.90 11.85 4.57
C GLY A 45 7.12 10.52 5.30
N ARG A 46 6.97 10.52 6.63
CA ARG A 46 7.24 9.34 7.46
C ARG A 46 6.17 8.27 7.27
N ALA A 47 6.56 7.15 6.65
CA ALA A 47 5.63 6.08 6.26
C ALA A 47 4.73 5.58 7.39
N SER A 48 5.29 5.30 8.56
CA SER A 48 4.53 4.83 9.71
C SER A 48 3.48 5.82 10.22
N LYS A 49 3.72 7.14 10.07
CA LYS A 49 2.70 8.16 10.37
C LYS A 49 1.59 8.16 9.32
N ALA A 50 1.96 8.21 8.04
CA ALA A 50 1.00 8.22 6.94
C ALA A 50 0.08 6.99 6.97
N ILE A 51 0.64 5.79 7.16
CA ILE A 51 -0.10 4.53 7.28
C ILE A 51 -1.03 4.56 8.50
N SER A 52 -0.51 4.99 9.66
CA SER A 52 -1.34 5.08 10.88
C SER A 52 -2.52 6.03 10.72
N ASP A 53 -2.30 7.20 10.12
CA ASP A 53 -3.33 8.20 9.90
C ASP A 53 -4.38 7.69 8.89
N ALA A 54 -3.94 7.06 7.79
CA ALA A 54 -4.82 6.43 6.80
C ALA A 54 -5.70 5.32 7.43
N LEU A 55 -5.12 4.42 8.21
CA LEU A 55 -5.87 3.33 8.85
C LEU A 55 -6.79 3.82 9.96
N ARG A 56 -6.44 4.90 10.68
CA ARG A 56 -7.35 5.50 11.66
C ARG A 56 -8.64 6.00 10.98
N TRP A 57 -8.53 6.57 9.78
CA TRP A 57 -9.71 6.92 8.99
C TRP A 57 -10.54 5.70 8.61
N GLU A 58 -9.92 4.64 8.10
CA GLU A 58 -10.64 3.42 7.70
C GLU A 58 -11.25 2.67 8.90
N CYS A 59 -10.63 2.73 10.08
CA CYS A 59 -11.23 2.26 11.34
C CYS A 59 -12.52 3.01 11.66
N ARG A 60 -12.55 4.35 11.48
CA ARG A 60 -13.77 5.15 11.69
C ARG A 60 -14.88 4.77 10.71
N TYR A 61 -14.54 4.32 9.51
CA TYR A 61 -15.50 3.80 8.53
C TYR A 61 -15.86 2.32 8.75
N GLY A 62 -15.30 1.65 9.76
CA GLY A 62 -15.58 0.25 10.08
C GLY A 62 -15.03 -0.77 9.08
N ARG A 63 -14.13 -0.36 8.18
CA ARG A 63 -13.59 -1.19 7.08
C ARG A 63 -12.34 -1.98 7.48
N VAL A 64 -11.63 -1.49 8.48
CA VAL A 64 -10.49 -2.16 9.12
C VAL A 64 -10.63 -1.98 10.63
N TYR A 65 -9.94 -2.79 11.41
CA TYR A 65 -9.90 -2.63 12.87
C TYR A 65 -8.47 -2.65 13.38
N ARG A 66 -8.23 -1.95 14.49
CA ARG A 66 -6.94 -1.97 15.19
C ARG A 66 -6.95 -3.09 16.23
N ARG A 67 -6.17 -4.14 16.01
CA ARG A 67 -6.07 -5.29 16.93
C ARG A 67 -5.25 -4.96 18.18
N ARG A 68 -4.11 -4.28 18.00
CA ARG A 68 -3.26 -3.72 19.08
C ARG A 68 -2.46 -2.53 18.53
N ARG A 69 -1.61 -1.91 19.34
CA ARG A 69 -0.77 -0.79 18.87
C ARG A 69 0.05 -1.22 17.65
N GLY A 70 -0.19 -0.53 16.52
CA GLY A 70 0.53 -0.77 15.27
C GLY A 70 0.17 -2.04 14.51
N LEU A 71 -0.89 -2.78 14.90
CA LEU A 71 -1.36 -4.00 14.24
C LEU A 71 -2.83 -3.83 13.82
N TYR A 72 -3.12 -4.06 12.54
CA TYR A 72 -4.44 -3.83 11.95
C TYR A 72 -4.93 -5.04 11.16
N GLY A 73 -6.24 -5.28 11.14
CA GLY A 73 -6.88 -6.36 10.39
C GLY A 73 -8.08 -5.87 9.59
N PRO A 74 -8.62 -6.70 8.67
CA PRO A 74 -9.80 -6.38 7.88
C PRO A 74 -11.07 -6.43 8.73
N ALA A 75 -12.01 -5.53 8.50
CA ALA A 75 -13.36 -5.60 9.07
C ALA A 75 -14.38 -5.76 7.94
N SER A 76 -15.68 -5.56 8.21
CA SER A 76 -16.71 -5.69 7.17
C SER A 76 -16.61 -4.58 6.11
N MET A 77 -16.94 -4.90 4.86
CA MET A 77 -17.03 -3.92 3.79
C MET A 77 -18.24 -4.18 2.89
N PRO A 78 -19.04 -3.15 2.55
CA PRO A 78 -20.07 -3.29 1.52
C PRO A 78 -19.46 -3.64 0.16
N ARG A 79 -20.05 -4.60 -0.55
CA ARG A 79 -19.55 -5.10 -1.86
C ARG A 79 -19.30 -3.99 -2.88
N SER A 80 -20.15 -2.96 -2.92
CA SER A 80 -19.97 -1.82 -3.83
C SER A 80 -18.72 -0.98 -3.50
N THR A 81 -18.40 -0.85 -2.22
CA THR A 81 -17.18 -0.17 -1.77
C THR A 81 -15.95 -1.02 -2.05
N GLU A 82 -16.04 -2.32 -1.80
CA GLU A 82 -14.99 -3.28 -2.10
C GLU A 82 -14.65 -3.26 -3.60
N TYR A 83 -15.65 -3.33 -4.46
CA TYR A 83 -15.48 -3.26 -5.91
C TYR A 83 -14.78 -1.96 -6.34
N ARG A 84 -15.24 -0.81 -5.84
CA ARG A 84 -14.61 0.49 -6.14
C ARG A 84 -13.16 0.56 -5.67
N ILE A 85 -12.87 0.05 -4.47
CA ILE A 85 -11.50 -0.01 -3.93
C ILE A 85 -10.65 -0.93 -4.80
N HIS A 86 -11.12 -2.13 -5.11
CA HIS A 86 -10.43 -3.11 -5.94
C HIS A 86 -10.05 -2.51 -7.30
N GLN A 87 -11.01 -1.92 -8.02
CA GLN A 87 -10.75 -1.31 -9.33
C GLN A 87 -9.67 -0.23 -9.25
N ARG A 88 -9.77 0.68 -8.26
CA ARG A 88 -8.77 1.75 -8.09
C ARG A 88 -7.39 1.18 -7.77
N VAL A 89 -7.30 0.16 -6.92
CA VAL A 89 -6.03 -0.47 -6.54
C VAL A 89 -5.41 -1.21 -7.72
N MET A 90 -6.20 -1.93 -8.53
CA MET A 90 -5.67 -2.58 -9.73
C MET A 90 -5.13 -1.57 -10.75
N THR A 91 -5.80 -0.43 -10.95
CA THR A 91 -5.26 0.66 -11.78
C THR A 91 -3.92 1.19 -11.26
N LEU A 92 -3.79 1.39 -9.94
CA LEU A 92 -2.54 1.86 -9.34
C LEU A 92 -1.41 0.84 -9.47
N ARG A 93 -1.71 -0.45 -9.30
CA ARG A 93 -0.73 -1.53 -9.48
C ARG A 93 -0.24 -1.63 -10.92
N ALA A 94 -1.14 -1.51 -11.90
CA ALA A 94 -0.77 -1.50 -13.31
C ALA A 94 0.22 -0.36 -13.60
N ARG A 95 -0.10 0.86 -13.15
CA ARG A 95 0.79 2.03 -13.31
C ARG A 95 2.14 1.82 -12.62
N ALA A 96 2.14 1.29 -11.39
CA ALA A 96 3.39 1.06 -10.65
C ALA A 96 4.27 0.04 -11.37
N LYS A 97 3.66 -1.00 -11.93
CA LYS A 97 4.34 -2.00 -12.76
C LYS A 97 4.95 -1.38 -14.02
N GLU A 98 4.19 -0.57 -14.75
CA GLU A 98 4.69 0.13 -15.95
C GLU A 98 5.87 1.05 -15.61
N GLN A 99 5.81 1.79 -14.51
CA GLN A 99 6.88 2.68 -14.09
C GLN A 99 8.13 1.91 -13.59
N TRP A 100 7.92 0.74 -12.99
CA TRP A 100 8.98 -0.14 -12.53
C TRP A 100 9.71 -0.83 -13.69
N ASP A 101 8.96 -1.30 -14.69
CA ASP A 101 9.48 -2.03 -15.85
C ASP A 101 10.15 -1.09 -16.89
N SER A 102 10.08 0.23 -16.69
CA SER A 102 10.71 1.24 -17.55
C SER A 102 12.26 1.18 -17.47
N PRO A 103 13.02 1.29 -18.58
CA PRO A 103 14.47 1.03 -18.64
C PRO A 103 15.32 1.91 -17.71
N GLU A 104 14.83 3.07 -17.29
CA GLU A 104 15.48 3.94 -16.29
C GLU A 104 15.46 3.37 -14.85
N GLY A 105 14.57 2.41 -14.58
CA GLY A 105 14.42 1.72 -13.29
C GLY A 105 15.26 0.46 -13.13
N ARG A 106 15.72 -0.12 -14.24
CA ARG A 106 16.57 -1.32 -14.32
C ARG A 106 18.05 -0.93 -14.40
N ALA A 107 18.51 -0.04 -13.54
CA ALA A 107 19.95 0.09 -13.32
C ALA A 107 20.36 -1.09 -12.43
N ASP A 108 20.69 -2.22 -13.06
CA ASP A 108 21.43 -3.28 -12.41
C ASP A 108 22.72 -2.67 -11.80
N PRO A 109 23.11 -3.00 -10.56
CA PRO A 109 24.42 -2.60 -10.06
C PRO A 109 25.47 -3.18 -11.02
N GLU A 110 26.16 -2.29 -11.71
CA GLU A 110 27.28 -2.60 -12.60
C GLU A 110 28.18 -3.62 -11.87
N PRO A 111 28.44 -4.82 -12.44
CA PRO A 111 29.34 -5.77 -11.81
C PRO A 111 30.70 -5.10 -11.68
N ASN A 112 31.17 -5.01 -10.44
CA ASN A 112 32.44 -4.38 -10.08
C ASN A 112 33.54 -4.85 -11.06
N PRO A 113 34.20 -3.94 -11.80
CA PRO A 113 35.32 -4.34 -12.66
C PRO A 113 36.44 -4.96 -11.79
N PRO A 114 37.24 -5.86 -12.38
CA PRO A 114 38.14 -6.77 -11.66
C PRO A 114 39.17 -6.06 -10.78
#